data_AF-A0A0P9DJA3-F1
#
_entry.id   AF-A0A0P9DJA3-F1
#
_cell.length_a   1.000
_cell.length_b   1.000
_cell.length_c   1.000
_cell.angle_alpha   90.00
_cell.angle_beta   90.00
_cell.angle_gamma   90.00
#
_symmetry.space_group_name_H-M   'P 1'
#
loop_
_entity.id
_entity.type
_entity.pdbx_description
1 polymer ?
#
loop_
_entity_poly.entity_id
_entity_poly.type
_entity_poly.pdbx_seq_one_letter_code
_entity_poly.pdbx_strand_id
1 'polypeptide(L)'
;SAPGRMVGMGEAAVGLLFAHDIIKYQEEGFDTLELTIPKDGTGYETGAVAVIKNTKNQELAQKFIDWSLGASAQEVGQRTGSYQNLTNPDAKEPKKAIKLSDINPIQYDPSEAGKERKRLLDKWNSEVKK
;
A
#
# COMPACT_ATOMS: atom_id res chain seq x y z
N SER A 1 -0.16 -17.51 -0.21
CA SER A 1 -1.43 -17.14 -0.84
C SER A 1 -1.59 -15.63 -0.75
N ALA A 2 -2.10 -14.97 -1.79
CA ALA A 2 -2.50 -13.58 -1.69
C ALA A 2 -4.02 -13.54 -1.49
N PRO A 3 -4.56 -12.93 -0.41
CA PRO A 3 -5.99 -12.98 -0.10
C PRO A 3 -6.91 -12.58 -1.26
N GLY A 4 -6.49 -11.64 -2.11
CA GLY A 4 -7.27 -11.18 -3.25
C GLY A 4 -7.52 -12.26 -4.30
N ARG A 5 -6.52 -13.11 -4.60
CA ARG A 5 -6.70 -14.24 -5.52
C ARG A 5 -7.62 -15.31 -4.96
N MET A 6 -7.52 -15.60 -3.66
CA MET A 6 -8.40 -16.57 -3.01
C MET A 6 -9.86 -16.13 -3.07
N VAL A 7 -10.14 -14.84 -2.83
CA VAL A 7 -11.50 -14.31 -2.96
C VAL A 7 -11.95 -14.31 -4.42
N GLY A 8 -11.10 -13.87 -5.36
CA GLY A 8 -11.43 -13.85 -6.78
C GLY A 8 -11.71 -15.24 -7.37
N MET A 9 -11.06 -16.28 -6.82
CA MET A 9 -11.29 -17.69 -7.18
C MET A 9 -12.45 -18.35 -6.42
N GLY A 10 -13.08 -17.64 -5.47
CA GLY A 10 -14.14 -18.19 -4.63
C GLY A 10 -13.66 -19.15 -3.53
N GLU A 11 -12.36 -19.22 -3.26
CA GLU A 11 -11.78 -20.01 -2.17
C GLU A 11 -11.94 -19.33 -0.79
N ALA A 12 -12.21 -18.03 -0.78
CA ALA A 12 -12.51 -17.25 0.41
C ALA A 12 -13.65 -16.24 0.11
N ALA A 13 -14.44 -15.89 1.13
CA ALA A 13 -15.52 -14.92 0.96
C ALA A 13 -15.04 -13.47 1.01
N VAL A 14 -14.05 -13.16 1.86
CA VAL A 14 -13.56 -11.80 2.12
C VAL A 14 -12.04 -11.83 2.33
N GLY A 15 -11.35 -10.78 1.87
CA GLY A 15 -9.93 -10.57 2.10
C GLY A 15 -9.66 -9.14 2.57
N LEU A 16 -8.70 -8.98 3.47
CA LEU A 16 -8.19 -7.68 3.89
C LEU A 16 -6.93 -7.36 3.07
N LEU A 17 -6.99 -6.31 2.26
CA LEU A 17 -5.90 -5.89 1.35
C LEU A 17 -5.82 -4.37 1.28
N PHE A 18 -4.74 -3.87 0.68
CA PHE A 18 -4.70 -2.50 0.22
C PHE A 18 -5.58 -2.30 -1.02
N ALA A 19 -6.21 -1.13 -1.12
CA ALA A 19 -7.13 -0.79 -2.21
C ALA A 19 -6.51 -0.98 -3.60
N HIS A 20 -5.24 -0.59 -3.77
CA HIS A 20 -4.53 -0.70 -5.05
C HIS A 20 -4.29 -2.14 -5.49
N ASP A 21 -4.15 -3.09 -4.56
CA ASP A 21 -4.01 -4.51 -4.88
C ASP A 21 -5.34 -5.12 -5.34
N ILE A 22 -6.45 -4.69 -4.74
CA ILE A 22 -7.78 -5.12 -5.16
C ILE A 22 -8.04 -4.65 -6.60
N ILE A 23 -7.74 -3.38 -6.91
CA ILE A 23 -7.82 -2.83 -8.27
C ILE A 23 -6.94 -3.64 -9.22
N LYS A 24 -5.69 -3.93 -8.84
CA LYS A 24 -4.80 -4.75 -9.65
C LYS A 24 -5.40 -6.13 -9.96
N TYR A 25 -5.99 -6.81 -8.99
CA TYR A 25 -6.61 -8.12 -9.24
C TYR A 25 -7.83 -8.03 -10.14
N GLN A 26 -8.66 -6.99 -10.01
CA GLN A 26 -9.74 -6.74 -10.96
C GLN A 26 -9.18 -6.59 -12.39
N GLU A 27 -8.07 -5.85 -12.56
CA GLU A 27 -7.40 -5.69 -13.85
C GLU A 27 -6.75 -6.97 -14.39
N GLU A 28 -6.39 -7.91 -13.50
CA GLU A 28 -5.91 -9.25 -13.85
C GLU A 28 -7.06 -10.22 -14.22
N GLY A 29 -8.33 -9.78 -14.20
CA GLY A 29 -9.51 -10.56 -14.60
C GLY A 29 -10.29 -11.18 -13.45
N PHE A 30 -10.01 -10.80 -12.20
CA PHE A 30 -10.83 -11.18 -11.04
C PHE A 30 -12.01 -10.21 -10.86
N ASP A 31 -12.86 -10.11 -11.89
CA ASP A 31 -13.93 -9.10 -12.02
C ASP A 31 -15.03 -9.22 -10.96
N THR A 32 -15.06 -10.33 -10.21
CA THR A 32 -16.00 -10.57 -9.10
C THR A 32 -15.56 -9.93 -7.80
N LEU A 33 -14.34 -9.41 -7.71
CA LEU A 33 -13.85 -8.72 -6.52
C LEU A 33 -14.56 -7.38 -6.36
N GLU A 34 -15.10 -7.14 -5.17
CA GLU A 34 -15.62 -5.83 -4.78
C GLU A 34 -14.63 -5.13 -3.86
N LEU A 35 -14.24 -3.91 -4.21
CA LEU A 35 -13.47 -3.03 -3.33
C LEU A 35 -14.42 -2.30 -2.40
N THR A 36 -14.30 -2.56 -1.10
CA THR A 36 -15.10 -1.90 -0.06
C THR A 36 -14.21 -1.17 0.92
N ILE A 37 -14.51 0.11 1.19
CA ILE A 37 -13.87 0.88 2.27
C ILE A 37 -14.78 0.83 3.50
N PRO A 38 -14.27 0.42 4.69
CA PRO A 38 -15.07 0.40 5.91
C PRO A 38 -15.62 1.79 6.25
N LYS A 39 -16.93 1.87 6.49
CA LYS A 39 -17.65 3.12 6.80
C LYS A 39 -17.18 3.80 8.08
N ASP A 40 -16.72 3.01 9.06
CA ASP A 40 -16.28 3.49 10.37
C ASP A 40 -14.87 4.08 10.33
N GLY A 41 -14.23 4.07 9.16
CA GLY A 41 -12.89 4.59 8.92
C GLY A 41 -11.87 3.49 8.58
N THR A 42 -10.78 3.88 7.93
CA THR A 42 -9.67 2.96 7.58
C THR A 42 -8.30 3.62 7.77
N GLY A 43 -7.26 2.80 7.87
CA GLY A 43 -5.88 3.27 7.79
C GLY A 43 -5.38 3.41 6.35
N TYR A 44 -4.14 3.88 6.23
CA TYR A 44 -3.37 3.91 4.99
C TYR A 44 -1.89 3.63 5.31
N GLU A 45 -1.10 3.36 4.28
CA GLU A 45 0.36 3.33 4.38
C GLU A 45 0.98 4.43 3.51
N THR A 46 2.20 4.81 3.84
CA THR A 46 3.04 5.62 2.97
C THR A 46 4.27 4.79 2.63
N GLY A 47 4.38 4.38 1.36
CA GLY A 47 5.56 3.67 0.87
C GLY A 47 6.80 4.52 1.07
N ALA A 48 7.73 4.06 1.91
CA ALA A 48 8.94 4.78 2.25
C ALA A 48 10.15 4.21 1.50
N VAL A 49 11.08 5.10 1.15
CA VAL A 49 12.38 4.75 0.59
C VAL A 49 13.47 5.33 1.48
N ALA A 50 14.52 4.56 1.76
CA ALA A 50 15.60 4.96 2.66
C ALA A 50 16.96 4.44 2.20
N VAL A 51 18.01 5.20 2.51
CA VAL A 51 19.40 4.78 2.27
C VAL A 51 19.87 3.90 3.44
N ILE A 52 20.43 2.73 3.10
CA ILE A 52 21.03 1.85 4.10
C ILE A 52 22.30 2.49 4.68
N LYS A 53 22.39 2.53 6.02
CA LYS A 53 23.54 3.06 6.73
C LYS A 53 24.84 2.34 6.30
N ASN A 54 25.90 3.12 6.07
CA ASN A 54 27.22 2.65 5.65
C ASN A 54 27.24 1.93 4.29
N THR A 55 26.32 2.25 3.38
CA THR A 55 26.40 1.75 2.01
C THR A 55 27.73 2.15 1.34
N LYS A 56 28.31 1.23 0.57
CA LYS A 56 29.51 1.50 -0.24
C LYS A 56 29.22 2.43 -1.43
N ASN A 57 27.94 2.65 -1.74
CA ASN A 57 27.47 3.37 -2.92
C ASN A 57 26.61 4.59 -2.52
N GLN A 58 27.10 5.42 -1.60
CA GLN A 58 26.32 6.54 -1.03
C GLN A 58 25.80 7.50 -2.10
N GLU A 59 26.63 7.86 -3.08
CA GLU A 59 26.25 8.77 -4.14
C GLU A 59 25.13 8.20 -5.02
N LEU A 60 25.24 6.92 -5.42
CA LEU A 60 24.22 6.26 -6.23
C LEU A 60 22.92 6.06 -5.45
N ALA A 61 23.01 5.74 -4.16
CA ALA A 61 21.85 5.63 -3.30
C ALA A 61 21.10 6.96 -3.20
N GLN A 62 21.80 8.09 -3.02
CA GLN A 62 21.17 9.40 -2.99
C GLN A 62 20.52 9.75 -4.33
N LYS A 63 21.22 9.51 -5.46
CA LYS A 63 20.65 9.70 -6.81
C LYS A 63 19.36 8.91 -7.01
N PHE A 64 19.29 7.68 -6.48
CA PHE A 64 18.07 6.87 -6.54
C PHE A 64 16.94 7.47 -5.70
N ILE A 65 17.22 7.94 -4.48
CA ILE A 65 16.22 8.62 -3.64
C ILE A 65 15.65 9.83 -4.38
N ASP A 66 16.52 10.73 -4.85
CA ASP A 66 16.12 11.96 -5.53
C ASP A 66 15.28 11.67 -6.78
N TRP A 67 15.70 10.68 -7.58
CA TRP A 67 14.92 10.22 -8.72
C TRP A 67 13.56 9.65 -8.30
N SER A 68 13.53 8.74 -7.32
CA SER A 68 12.32 8.02 -6.89
C SER A 68 11.23 8.94 -6.34
N LEU A 69 11.60 10.12 -5.83
CA LEU A 69 10.69 11.15 -5.35
C LEU A 69 10.19 12.09 -6.46
N GLY A 70 10.80 12.05 -7.65
CA GLY A 70 10.37 12.83 -8.80
C GLY A 70 9.09 12.31 -9.45
N ALA A 71 8.31 13.21 -10.05
CA ALA A 71 7.01 12.88 -10.66
C ALA A 71 7.12 11.76 -11.71
N SER A 72 8.09 11.84 -12.62
CA SER A 72 8.27 10.85 -13.68
C SER A 72 8.60 9.45 -13.16
N ALA A 73 9.28 9.35 -12.01
CA ALA A 73 9.58 8.07 -11.38
C ALA A 73 8.36 7.48 -10.70
N GLN A 74 7.61 8.28 -9.93
CA GLN A 74 6.37 7.85 -9.28
C GLN A 74 5.32 7.40 -10.31
N GLU A 75 5.29 8.05 -11.48
CA GLU A 75 4.42 7.67 -12.60
C GLU A 75 4.78 6.34 -13.28
N VAL A 76 5.95 5.74 -13.01
CA VAL A 76 6.35 4.47 -13.67
C VAL A 76 5.39 3.33 -13.33
N GLY A 77 4.96 3.24 -12.07
CA GLY A 77 4.16 2.11 -11.58
C GLY A 77 2.83 1.93 -12.34
N GLN A 78 2.22 3.02 -12.79
CA GLN A 78 0.96 2.98 -13.53
C GLN A 78 1.09 2.29 -14.90
N ARG A 79 2.32 2.19 -15.45
CA ARG A 79 2.62 1.49 -16.71
C ARG A 79 2.75 -0.01 -16.53
N THR A 80 2.90 -0.48 -15.28
CA THR A 80 3.16 -1.88 -14.94
C THR A 80 2.08 -2.44 -14.00
N GLY A 81 0.86 -1.87 -14.03
CA GLY A 81 -0.27 -2.36 -13.24
C GLY A 81 -0.17 -2.05 -11.74
N SER A 82 0.44 -0.92 -11.37
CA SER A 82 0.48 -0.41 -10.00
C SER A 82 -0.48 0.77 -9.86
N TYR A 83 -1.34 0.75 -8.84
CA TYR A 83 -2.45 1.69 -8.67
C TYR A 83 -2.42 2.42 -7.33
N GLN A 84 -1.25 2.51 -6.69
CA GLN A 84 -1.05 3.34 -5.49
C GLN A 84 -1.25 4.82 -5.83
N ASN A 85 -1.74 5.58 -4.86
CA ASN A 85 -1.70 7.03 -4.92
C ASN A 85 -0.25 7.53 -4.84
N LEU A 86 0.06 8.56 -5.61
CA LEU A 86 1.39 9.15 -5.71
C LEU A 86 1.54 10.26 -4.67
N THR A 87 2.75 10.42 -4.13
CA THR A 87 3.04 11.41 -3.08
C THR A 87 3.62 12.71 -3.63
N ASN A 88 4.15 12.69 -4.85
CA ASN A 88 4.61 13.89 -5.53
C ASN A 88 3.40 14.67 -6.09
N PRO A 89 3.19 15.94 -5.71
CA PRO A 89 2.01 16.72 -6.10
C PRO A 89 1.95 17.05 -7.60
N ASP A 90 3.07 16.97 -8.31
CA ASP A 90 3.15 17.23 -9.75
C ASP A 90 2.96 15.94 -10.58
N ALA A 91 2.89 14.77 -9.93
CA ALA A 91 2.72 13.48 -10.59
C ALA A 91 1.27 13.24 -10.99
N LYS A 92 1.09 12.55 -12.12
CA LYS A 92 -0.22 12.12 -12.61
C LYS A 92 -0.62 10.79 -12.01
N GLU A 93 -1.64 10.83 -11.17
CA GLU A 93 -2.23 9.66 -10.54
C GLU A 93 -2.72 8.61 -11.55
N PRO A 94 -2.60 7.31 -11.25
CA PRO A 94 -3.22 6.26 -12.04
C PRO A 94 -4.75 6.50 -12.12
N LYS A 95 -5.32 6.44 -13.32
CA LYS A 95 -6.76 6.72 -13.54
C LYS A 95 -7.72 5.85 -12.69
N LYS A 96 -7.28 4.64 -12.34
CA LYS A 96 -8.04 3.66 -11.55
C LYS A 96 -7.73 3.71 -10.05
N ALA A 97 -6.74 4.49 -9.62
CA ALA A 97 -6.45 4.66 -8.21
C ALA A 97 -7.68 5.23 -7.50
N ILE A 98 -7.87 4.82 -6.25
CA ILE A 98 -8.93 5.37 -5.41
C ILE A 98 -8.69 6.87 -5.20
N LYS A 99 -9.77 7.66 -5.18
CA LYS A 99 -9.66 9.06 -4.81
C LYS A 99 -9.51 9.15 -3.30
N LEU A 100 -8.52 9.90 -2.83
CA LEU A 100 -8.31 10.09 -1.39
C LEU A 100 -9.51 10.76 -0.70
N SER A 101 -10.33 11.52 -1.44
CA SER A 101 -11.59 12.10 -0.96
C SER A 101 -12.66 11.06 -0.60
N ASP A 102 -12.56 9.85 -1.15
CA ASP A 102 -13.53 8.78 -0.97
C ASP A 102 -13.13 7.88 0.21
N ILE A 103 -12.01 8.20 0.87
CA ILE A 103 -11.50 7.50 2.05
C ILE A 103 -11.82 8.34 3.29
N ASN A 104 -12.25 7.67 4.36
CA ASN A 104 -12.35 8.24 5.69
C ASN A 104 -11.14 7.77 6.53
N PRO A 105 -9.98 8.46 6.47
CA PRO A 105 -8.79 8.00 7.16
C PRO A 105 -8.91 8.21 8.67
N ILE A 106 -8.52 7.18 9.43
CA ILE A 106 -8.28 7.34 10.87
C ILE A 106 -7.06 8.23 11.10
N GLN A 107 -6.96 8.82 12.29
CA GLN A 107 -5.73 9.45 12.74
C GLN A 107 -4.66 8.35 12.94
N TYR A 108 -3.66 8.34 12.06
CA TYR A 108 -2.59 7.35 12.06
C TYR A 108 -1.24 8.01 12.33
N ASP A 109 -0.55 7.59 13.40
CA ASP A 109 0.83 8.00 13.69
C ASP A 109 1.79 6.83 13.36
N PRO A 110 2.58 6.92 12.29
CA PRO A 110 3.53 5.87 11.92
C PRO A 110 4.67 5.71 12.93
N SER A 111 5.05 6.76 13.66
CA SER A 111 6.09 6.70 14.70
C SER A 111 5.60 5.92 15.91
N GLU A 112 4.38 6.20 16.36
CA GLU A 112 3.74 5.45 17.44
C GLU A 112 3.53 3.99 17.03
N ALA A 113 2.96 3.74 15.84
CA ALA A 113 2.76 2.39 15.32
C ALA A 113 4.09 1.59 15.25
N GLY A 114 5.19 2.25 14.86
CA GLY A 114 6.53 1.66 14.85
C GLY A 114 7.02 1.27 16.24
N LYS A 115 6.84 2.13 17.25
CA LYS A 115 7.21 1.85 18.66
C LYS A 115 6.38 0.71 19.26
N GLU A 116 5.09 0.69 18.95
CA GLU A 116 4.13 -0.28 19.49
C GLU A 116 4.15 -1.63 18.78
N ARG A 117 4.81 -1.72 17.61
CA ARG A 117 4.83 -2.91 16.74
C ARG A 117 5.09 -4.20 17.51
N LYS A 118 6.12 -4.24 18.35
CA LYS A 118 6.48 -5.46 19.10
C LYS A 118 5.37 -5.87 20.06
N ARG A 119 4.87 -4.94 20.87
CA ARG A 119 3.81 -5.20 21.86
C ARG A 119 2.54 -5.70 21.18
N LEU A 120 2.13 -5.06 20.08
CA LEU A 120 0.91 -5.43 19.35
C LEU A 120 1.03 -6.82 18.68
N LEU A 121 2.18 -7.14 18.09
CA LEU A 121 2.42 -8.46 17.51
C LEU A 121 2.46 -9.57 18.57
N ASP A 122 3.14 -9.32 19.70
CA ASP A 122 3.21 -10.26 20.82
C ASP A 122 1.80 -10.52 21.41
N LYS A 123 0.96 -9.47 21.50
CA LYS A 123 -0.44 -9.59 21.89
C LYS A 123 -1.27 -10.39 20.86
N TRP A 124 -1.15 -10.09 19.57
CA TRP A 124 -1.88 -10.82 18.53
C TRP A 124 -1.55 -12.33 18.52
N ASN A 125 -0.27 -12.68 18.68
CA ASN A 125 0.16 -14.07 18.72
C ASN A 125 -0.37 -14.82 19.96
N SER A 126 -0.52 -14.15 21.10
CA SER A 126 -0.97 -14.77 22.34
C SER A 126 -2.50 -14.83 22.48
N GLU A 127 -3.22 -13.87 21.90
CA GLU A 127 -4.67 -13.73 22.11
C GLU A 127 -5.52 -14.09 20.88
N VAL A 128 -5.01 -13.92 19.65
CA VAL A 128 -5.82 -14.03 18.43
C VAL A 128 -5.42 -15.21 17.55
N LYS A 129 -4.11 -15.39 17.29
CA LYS A 129 -3.62 -16.37 16.31
C LYS A 129 -3.99 -17.84 16.63
N LYS A 130 -4.11 -18.16 17.92
CA LYS A 130 -4.04 -19.52 18.50
C LYS A 130 -4.50 -20.65 17.60
#